data_AF-A0A923MFL3-F1
#
_entry.id   AF-A0A923MFL3-F1
#
_cell.length_a   1.000
_cell.length_b   1.000
_cell.length_c   1.000
_cell.angle_alpha   90.00
_cell.angle_beta   90.00
_cell.angle_gamma   90.00
#
_symmetry.space_group_name_H-M   'P 1'
#
loop_
_entity.id
_entity.type
_entity.pdbx_description
1 polymer ?
#
loop_
_entity_poly.entity_id
_entity_poly.type
_entity_poly.pdbx_seq_one_letter_code
_entity_poly.pdbx_strand_id
1 'polypeptide(L)' 'MTPARAAANVVAAEAAALKRDEVEEAAYARFSTARAAIEREQNGLKPTDTKEFLDWMAARRATDEAWGAWAVAMEAQADF' A
#
# COMPACT_ATOMS: atom_id res chain seq x y z
N MET A 1 28.64 4.67 -3.24
CA MET A 1 27.82 4.96 -2.04
C MET A 1 28.53 4.34 -0.85
N THR A 2 28.44 4.90 0.36
CA THR A 2 29.08 4.30 1.55
C THR A 2 28.11 3.31 2.22
N PRO A 3 28.59 2.31 2.99
CA PRO A 3 27.72 1.38 3.72
C PRO A 3 26.71 2.10 4.62
N ALA A 4 27.13 3.16 5.30
CA ALA A 4 26.26 3.98 6.14
C ALA A 4 25.13 4.66 5.35
N ARG A 5 25.40 5.09 4.10
CA ARG A 5 24.39 5.69 3.23
C ARG A 5 23.45 4.63 2.64
N ALA A 6 23.94 3.42 2.33
CA ALA A 6 23.12 2.31 1.89
C ALA A 6 22.09 1.90 2.97
N ALA A 7 22.56 1.74 4.21
CA ALA A 7 21.70 1.45 5.36
C ALA A 7 20.66 2.55 5.62
N ALA A 8 21.05 3.83 5.50
CA ALA A 8 20.12 4.94 5.64
C ALA A 8 19.01 4.93 4.57
N ASN A 9 19.34 4.53 3.33
CA ASN A 9 18.35 4.43 2.26
C ASN A 9 17.34 3.31 2.52
N VAL A 10 17.78 2.16 3.04
CA VAL A 10 16.89 1.05 3.42
C VAL A 10 15.91 1.49 4.49
N VAL A 11 16.38 2.12 5.57
CA VAL A 11 15.51 2.61 6.65
C VAL A 11 14.51 3.64 6.14
N ALA A 12 14.93 4.56 5.27
CA ALA A 12 14.04 5.56 4.69
C ALA A 12 12.96 4.93 3.78
N ALA A 13 13.33 3.94 2.97
CA ALA A 13 12.41 3.23 2.10
C ALA A 13 11.41 2.38 2.91
N GLU A 14 11.86 1.74 3.98
CA GLU A 14 11.00 0.94 4.88
C GLU A 14 9.96 1.84 5.56
N ALA A 15 10.39 2.97 6.13
CA ALA A 15 9.48 3.92 6.75
C ALA A 15 8.43 4.47 5.77
N ALA A 16 8.82 4.67 4.50
CA ALA A 16 7.90 5.10 3.46
C ALA A 16 6.88 4.00 3.10
N ALA A 17 7.31 2.74 3.03
CA ALA A 17 6.43 1.61 2.75
C ALA A 17 5.43 1.35 3.88
N LEU A 18 5.89 1.35 5.15
CA LEU A 18 5.01 1.22 6.32
C LEU A 18 3.94 2.32 6.37
N LYS A 19 4.29 3.55 6.02
CA LYS A 19 3.31 4.64 5.92
C LYS A 19 2.28 4.40 4.82
N ARG A 20 2.64 3.69 3.74
CA ARG A 20 1.68 3.29 2.70
C ARG A 20 0.77 2.17 3.16
N ASP A 21 1.28 1.20 3.92
CA ASP A 21 0.45 0.15 4.55
C ASP A 21 -0.66 0.79 5.40
N GLU A 22 -0.34 1.78 6.25
CA GLU A 22 -1.34 2.48 7.06
C GLU A 22 -2.44 3.15 6.22
N VAL A 23 -2.07 3.73 5.06
CA VAL A 23 -3.00 4.36 4.13
C VAL A 23 -3.86 3.32 3.41
N GLU A 24 -3.27 2.20 3.01
CA GLU A 24 -3.99 1.08 2.40
C GLU A 24 -5.00 0.48 3.37
N GLU A 25 -4.60 0.21 4.62
CA GLU A 25 -5.49 -0.33 5.66
C GLU A 25 -6.68 0.61 5.91
N ALA A 26 -6.44 1.92 5.98
CA ALA A 26 -7.50 2.91 6.11
C ALA A 26 -8.45 2.93 4.89
N ALA A 27 -7.93 2.75 3.68
CA ALA A 27 -8.74 2.65 2.46
C ALA A 27 -9.53 1.34 2.41
N TYR A 28 -8.91 0.23 2.81
CA TYR A 28 -9.54 -1.08 2.89
C TYR A 28 -10.69 -1.08 3.91
N ALA A 29 -10.52 -0.45 5.08
CA ALA A 29 -11.58 -0.33 6.07
C ALA A 29 -12.82 0.40 5.52
N ARG A 30 -12.62 1.47 4.73
CA ARG A 30 -13.71 2.20 4.05
C ARG A 30 -14.39 1.32 3.01
N PHE A 31 -13.62 0.63 2.17
CA PHE A 31 -14.15 -0.31 1.18
C PHE A 31 -14.94 -1.44 1.84
N SER A 32 -14.41 -2.05 2.89
CA SER A 32 -15.08 -3.12 3.66
C SER A 32 -16.43 -2.66 4.20
N THR A 33 -16.48 -1.44 4.73
CA THR A 33 -17.74 -0.82 5.20
C THR A 33 -18.76 -0.63 4.06
N ALA A 34 -18.32 -0.07 2.93
CA ALA A 34 -19.18 0.15 1.76
C ALA A 34 -19.69 -1.18 1.18
N ARG A 35 -18.80 -2.18 1.07
CA ARG A 35 -19.14 -3.52 0.62
C ARG A 35 -20.21 -4.16 1.50
N ALA A 36 -20.07 -4.10 2.83
CA ALA A 36 -21.05 -4.64 3.75
C ALA A 36 -22.41 -3.91 3.67
N ALA A 37 -22.44 -2.63 3.31
CA ALA A 37 -23.70 -1.93 3.04
C ALA A 37 -24.38 -2.45 1.77
N ILE A 38 -23.63 -2.56 0.66
CA ILE A 38 -24.12 -3.06 -0.63
C ILE A 38 -24.65 -4.50 -0.50
N GLU A 39 -23.89 -5.38 0.15
CA GLU A 39 -24.27 -6.78 0.35
C GLU A 39 -25.56 -6.91 1.19
N ARG A 40 -25.79 -6.01 2.15
CA ARG A 40 -27.03 -5.98 2.95
C ARG A 40 -28.23 -5.47 2.17
N GLU A 41 -28.05 -4.46 1.33
CA GLU A 41 -29.14 -3.83 0.58
C GLU A 41 -29.64 -4.66 -0.61
N GLN A 42 -28.86 -5.66 -1.07
CA GLN A 42 -29.19 -6.52 -2.21
C GLN A 42 -29.63 -5.73 -3.47
N ASN A 43 -29.09 -4.52 -3.63
CA ASN A 43 -29.53 -3.54 -4.64
C ASN A 43 -28.93 -3.77 -6.04
N GLY A 44 -28.17 -4.86 -6.24
CA GLY A 44 -27.54 -5.21 -7.51
C GLY A 44 -26.27 -4.42 -7.85
N LEU A 45 -25.83 -3.48 -7.00
CA LEU A 45 -24.54 -2.82 -7.14
C LEU A 45 -23.40 -3.81 -6.89
N LYS A 46 -22.33 -3.69 -7.67
CA LYS A 46 -21.12 -4.46 -7.45
C LYS A 46 -20.16 -3.66 -6.56
N PRO A 47 -19.66 -4.23 -5.46
CA PRO A 47 -18.67 -3.56 -4.60
C PRO A 47 -17.41 -3.11 -5.36
N THR A 48 -17.05 -3.78 -6.46
CA THR A 48 -15.89 -3.44 -7.29
C THR A 48 -16.05 -2.16 -8.10
N ASP A 49 -17.28 -1.67 -8.28
CA ASP A 49 -17.58 -0.51 -9.10
C ASP A 49 -17.68 0.77 -8.25
N THR A 50 -17.44 0.65 -6.92
CA THR A 50 -17.51 1.78 -5.99
C THR A 50 -16.23 2.61 -5.99
N LYS A 51 -16.37 3.88 -5.60
CA LYS A 51 -15.22 4.75 -5.39
C LYS A 51 -14.28 4.19 -4.33
N GLU A 52 -14.82 3.60 -3.26
CA GLU A 52 -14.03 3.05 -2.16
C GLU A 52 -13.15 1.88 -2.62
N PHE A 53 -13.64 1.02 -3.52
CA PHE A 53 -12.82 -0.03 -4.10
C PHE A 53 -11.70 0.54 -4.98
N LEU A 54 -12.01 1.53 -5.82
CA LEU A 54 -11.00 2.17 -6.68
C LEU A 54 -9.93 2.89 -5.86
N ASP A 55 -10.33 3.57 -4.78
CA ASP A 55 -9.42 4.23 -3.84
C ASP A 55 -8.52 3.20 -3.13
N TRP A 56 -9.07 2.07 -2.67
CA TRP A 56 -8.28 0.99 -2.07
C TRP A 56 -7.29 0.40 -3.09
N MET A 57 -7.72 0.13 -4.32
CA MET A 57 -6.83 -0.37 -5.38
C MET A 57 -5.74 0.63 -5.77
N ALA A 58 -5.98 1.93 -5.65
CA ALA A 58 -4.96 2.95 -5.83
C ALA A 58 -3.96 2.97 -4.67
N ALA A 59 -4.45 2.87 -3.42
CA ALA A 59 -3.61 2.78 -2.24
C ALA A 59 -2.70 1.54 -2.29
N ARG A 60 -3.27 0.38 -2.60
CA ARG A 60 -2.54 -0.89 -2.75
C ARG A 60 -1.43 -0.82 -3.79
N ARG A 61 -1.68 -0.22 -4.95
CA ARG A 61 -0.63 -0.01 -5.97
C ARG A 61 0.51 0.86 -5.43
N ALA A 62 0.20 1.92 -4.70
CA ALA A 62 1.21 2.78 -4.09
C ALA A 62 1.99 2.07 -2.98
N THR A 63 1.36 1.16 -2.24
CA THR A 63 2.02 0.27 -1.26
C THR A 63 2.98 -0.69 -1.96
N ASP A 64 2.53 -1.39 -3.00
CA ASP A 64 3.34 -2.31 -3.80
C ASP A 64 4.57 -1.60 -4.38
N GLU A 65 4.40 -0.38 -4.93
CA GLU A 65 5.50 0.44 -5.44
C GLU A 65 6.52 0.80 -4.34
N ALA A 66 6.04 1.13 -3.12
CA ALA A 66 6.91 1.49 -2.01
C ALA A 66 7.71 0.29 -1.49
N TRP A 67 7.10 -0.88 -1.36
CA TRP A 67 7.80 -2.11 -1.01
C TRP A 67 8.78 -2.56 -2.11
N GLY A 68 8.44 -2.34 -3.38
CA GLY A 68 9.36 -2.53 -4.50
C GLY A 68 10.61 -1.64 -4.38
N ALA A 69 10.44 -0.37 -4.02
CA ALA A 69 11.57 0.54 -3.79
C ALA A 69 12.43 0.13 -2.59
N TRP A 70 11.81 -0.39 -1.50
CA TRP A 70 12.54 -0.95 -0.37
C TRP A 70 13.36 -2.18 -0.77
N ALA A 71 12.81 -3.09 -1.58
CA ALA A 71 13.54 -4.26 -2.08
C ALA A 71 14.78 -3.85 -2.88
N VAL A 72 14.65 -2.87 -3.78
CA VAL A 72 15.78 -2.31 -4.54
C VAL A 72 16.84 -1.70 -3.60
N ALA A 73 16.42 -1.01 -2.53
CA ALA A 73 17.36 -0.44 -1.55
C ALA A 73 18.10 -1.54 -0.77
N MET A 74 17.43 -2.64 -0.43
CA MET A 74 18.01 -3.80 0.25
C MET A 74 19.03 -4.52 -0.64
N GLU A 75 18.70 -4.75 -1.91
CA GLU A 75 19.63 -5.30 -2.90
C GLU A 75 20.88 -4.41 -3.02
N ALA A 76 20.69 -3.10 -3.17
CA ALA A 76 21.79 -2.16 -3.25
C ALA A 76 22.65 -2.13 -1.98
N GLN A 77 22.10 -2.42 -0.80
CA GLN A 77 22.87 -2.54 0.44
C GLN A 77 23.67 -3.85 0.51
N ALA A 78 23.11 -4.95 0.00
CA ALA A 78 23.77 -6.26 0.00
C ALA A 78 25.01 -6.32 -0.91
N ASP A 79 25.11 -5.44 -1.90
CA ASP A 79 26.25 -5.30 -2.81
C ASP A 79 27.46 -4.53 -2.21
N PHE A 80 27.42 -4.13 -0.93
CA PHE A 80 28.50 -3.46 -0.20
C PHE A 80 29.15 -4.34 0.88
#